data_AF-A0A495IXG4-F1
#
_entry.id   AF-A0A495IXG4-F1
#
_cell.length_a   1.000
_cell.length_b   1.000
_cell.length_c   1.000
_cell.angle_alpha   90.00
_cell.angle_beta   90.00
_cell.angle_gamma   90.00
#
_symmetry.space_group_name_H-M   'P 1'
#
loop_
_entity.id
_entity.type
_entity.pdbx_description
1 polymer ?
#
loop_
_entity_poly.entity_id
_entity_poly.type
_entity_poly.pdbx_seq_one_letter_code
_entity_poly.pdbx_strand_id
1 'polypeptide(L)'
;MNHLAVKDRGGETDLSGGDTALVSNANSKINPVLLANPKSKKMGSTKILNQLLTTDFFDTPKSIASITDFSATKYDTVLQTSEISGVLLKLIKVNKLSRVKSEENNRYVYLKPAVTTA
;
A
#
# COMPACT_ATOMS: atom_id res chain seq x y z
N MET A 1 17.38 -40.09 61.06
CA MET A 1 17.91 -39.22 62.12
C MET A 1 18.27 -37.88 61.50
N ASN A 2 17.75 -36.79 62.07
CA ASN A 2 18.38 -35.45 62.20
C ASN A 2 18.64 -34.67 60.88
N HIS A 3 18.32 -33.38 60.68
CA HIS A 3 17.99 -32.28 61.59
C HIS A 3 17.20 -31.18 60.84
N LEU A 4 16.30 -30.53 61.61
CA LEU A 4 15.70 -29.21 61.41
C LEU A 4 16.73 -28.07 61.21
N ALA A 5 16.34 -27.04 60.44
CA ALA A 5 16.37 -25.59 60.78
C ALA A 5 16.00 -24.79 59.50
N VAL A 6 14.79 -24.25 59.32
CA VAL A 6 14.29 -22.94 59.83
C VAL A 6 15.34 -21.82 59.74
N LYS A 7 15.12 -20.86 58.82
CA LYS A 7 15.36 -19.44 59.14
C LYS A 7 14.64 -18.45 58.19
N ASP A 8 13.81 -17.60 58.83
CA ASP A 8 13.40 -16.20 58.52
C ASP A 8 12.76 -15.88 57.15
N ARG A 9 11.48 -15.48 57.00
CA ARG A 9 10.58 -14.54 57.69
C ARG A 9 10.89 -13.05 57.40
N GLY A 10 9.94 -12.39 56.74
CA GLY A 10 9.70 -10.94 56.87
C GLY A 10 10.28 -10.05 55.77
N GLY A 11 9.45 -9.65 54.82
CA GLY A 11 9.69 -8.55 53.88
C GLY A 11 8.34 -8.06 53.38
N GLU A 12 7.77 -7.16 54.15
CA GLU A 12 6.38 -6.73 54.14
C GLU A 12 5.96 -6.10 52.81
N THR A 13 4.76 -6.44 52.38
CA THR A 13 4.06 -5.82 51.25
C THR A 13 3.16 -4.74 51.83
N ASP A 14 3.59 -3.49 51.76
CA ASP A 14 2.71 -2.35 52.03
C ASP A 14 1.72 -2.21 50.87
N LEU A 15 0.56 -2.84 51.05
CA LEU A 15 -0.67 -2.53 50.37
C LEU A 15 -1.46 -1.55 51.24
N SER A 16 -1.37 -0.26 50.96
CA SER A 16 -2.45 0.68 51.31
C SER A 16 -2.37 1.94 50.46
N GLY A 17 -3.46 2.23 49.77
CA GLY A 17 -3.60 3.37 48.90
C GLY A 17 -4.69 3.12 47.88
N GLY A 18 -5.91 2.90 48.38
CA GLY A 18 -7.09 2.92 47.53
C GLY A 18 -7.23 4.31 46.91
N ASP A 19 -7.50 4.33 45.62
CA ASP A 19 -8.48 5.28 45.11
C ASP A 19 -9.31 4.63 44.04
N THR A 20 -10.60 4.67 44.32
CA THR A 20 -11.74 4.25 43.54
C THR A 20 -11.72 4.83 42.13
N ALA A 21 -12.00 3.93 41.17
CA ALA A 21 -12.69 4.14 39.91
C ALA A 21 -12.98 5.60 39.49
N LEU A 22 -12.22 6.10 38.51
CA LEU A 22 -12.78 6.96 37.47
C LEU A 22 -12.85 6.18 36.17
N VAL A 23 -14.05 5.68 35.90
CA VAL A 23 -14.53 5.42 34.55
C VAL A 23 -14.39 6.72 33.76
N SER A 24 -13.63 6.66 32.68
CA SER A 24 -13.84 7.50 31.50
C SER A 24 -13.36 6.75 30.29
N ASN A 25 -14.30 6.04 29.67
CA ASN A 25 -14.23 5.55 28.30
C ASN A 25 -14.00 6.75 27.36
N ALA A 26 -12.74 7.09 27.11
CA ALA A 26 -12.36 7.96 26.02
C ALA A 26 -12.12 7.07 24.79
N ASN A 27 -13.19 6.82 24.06
CA ASN A 27 -13.16 6.34 22.69
C ASN A 27 -12.57 7.47 21.81
N SER A 28 -11.28 7.75 22.01
CA SER A 28 -10.53 8.66 21.17
C SER A 28 -10.15 7.88 19.93
N LYS A 29 -11.05 7.93 18.94
CA LYS A 29 -10.70 7.82 17.53
C LYS A 29 -9.44 8.66 17.34
N ILE A 30 -8.30 8.00 17.29
CA ILE A 30 -7.07 8.60 16.81
C ILE A 30 -7.33 8.78 15.32
N ASN A 31 -7.95 9.89 14.95
CA ASN A 31 -7.82 10.41 13.60
C ASN A 31 -6.40 10.94 13.56
N PRO A 32 -5.44 10.32 12.85
CA PRO A 32 -4.29 11.08 12.41
C PRO A 32 -4.88 12.14 11.47
N VAL A 33 -5.13 13.34 12.01
CA VAL A 33 -5.23 14.55 11.19
C VAL A 33 -3.87 14.68 10.55
N LEU A 34 -3.72 14.01 9.40
CA LEU A 34 -2.66 14.27 8.46
C LEU A 34 -2.69 15.78 8.24
N LEU A 35 -1.60 16.41 8.64
CA LEU A 35 -1.22 17.75 8.23
C LEU A 35 -1.06 17.73 6.70
N ALA A 36 -2.18 17.72 6.00
CA ALA A 36 -2.26 17.80 4.56
C ALA A 36 -1.99 19.25 4.20
N ASN A 37 -0.72 19.58 4.05
CA ASN A 37 -0.31 20.71 3.24
C ASN A 37 -0.94 20.48 1.85
N PRO A 38 -1.78 21.37 1.29
CA PRO A 38 -2.39 21.18 -0.03
C PRO A 38 -1.38 21.42 -1.16
N LYS A 39 -0.15 20.94 -0.99
CA LYS A 39 0.89 20.88 -2.02
C LYS A 39 0.57 19.69 -2.92
N SER A 40 -0.14 19.97 -4.01
CA SER A 40 -0.34 19.12 -5.19
C SER A 40 -0.64 17.64 -4.89
N LYS A 41 -1.92 17.26 -4.86
CA LYS A 41 -2.33 15.84 -4.79
C LYS A 41 -1.57 15.04 -5.87
N LYS A 42 -0.65 14.17 -5.45
CA LYS A 42 0.08 13.27 -6.34
C LYS A 42 -0.93 12.49 -7.19
N MET A 43 -0.59 12.32 -8.46
CA MET A 43 -1.52 11.73 -9.43
C MET A 43 -1.68 10.24 -9.13
N GLY A 44 -2.88 9.79 -8.78
CA GLY A 44 -3.12 8.37 -8.50
C GLY A 44 -2.93 7.49 -9.74
N SER A 45 -2.67 6.20 -9.53
CA SER A 45 -2.37 5.21 -10.58
C SER A 45 -3.40 5.21 -11.70
N THR A 46 -4.69 5.30 -11.37
CA THR A 46 -5.76 5.37 -12.38
C THR A 46 -5.59 6.55 -13.33
N LYS A 47 -5.28 7.74 -12.80
CA LYS A 47 -5.15 8.94 -13.63
C LYS A 47 -3.86 8.90 -14.46
N ILE A 48 -2.75 8.45 -13.87
CA ILE A 48 -1.49 8.23 -14.60
C ILE A 48 -1.70 7.24 -15.75
N LEU A 49 -2.26 6.06 -15.49
CA LEU A 49 -2.43 5.04 -16.52
C LEU A 49 -3.37 5.49 -17.65
N ASN A 50 -4.46 6.21 -17.33
CA ASN A 50 -5.31 6.79 -18.37
C ASN A 50 -4.57 7.86 -19.19
N GLN A 51 -3.71 8.66 -18.56
CA GLN A 51 -2.86 9.60 -19.28
C GLN A 51 -1.89 8.87 -20.22
N LEU A 52 -1.26 7.79 -19.75
CA LEU A 52 -0.36 6.96 -20.58
C LEU A 52 -1.08 6.31 -21.77
N LEU A 53 -2.39 6.07 -21.68
CA LEU A 53 -3.17 5.60 -22.83
C LEU A 53 -3.35 6.66 -23.92
N THR A 54 -3.28 7.94 -23.56
CA THR A 54 -3.32 9.05 -24.52
C THR A 54 -1.96 9.30 -25.19
N THR A 55 -0.89 8.69 -24.69
CA THR A 55 0.46 8.79 -25.26
C THR A 55 0.85 7.49 -25.97
N ASP A 56 1.98 7.50 -26.64
CA ASP A 56 2.62 6.36 -27.32
C ASP A 56 3.21 5.31 -26.36
N PHE A 57 3.07 5.49 -25.05
CA PHE A 57 3.75 4.66 -24.05
C PHE A 57 3.42 3.17 -24.19
N PHE A 58 2.17 2.84 -24.52
CA PHE A 58 1.69 1.46 -24.71
C PHE A 58 1.67 1.01 -26.16
N ASP A 59 2.30 1.75 -27.08
CA ASP A 59 2.45 1.33 -28.48
C ASP A 59 3.54 0.25 -28.61
N THR A 60 4.39 0.12 -27.58
CA THR A 60 5.33 -1.00 -27.40
C THR A 60 4.94 -1.82 -26.17
N PRO A 61 5.32 -3.12 -26.09
CA PRO A 61 5.03 -3.94 -24.92
C PRO A 61 5.71 -3.37 -23.67
N LYS A 62 4.93 -2.98 -22.65
CA LYS A 62 5.44 -2.44 -21.38
C LYS A 62 5.19 -3.38 -20.23
N SER A 63 6.19 -3.56 -19.38
CA SER A 63 6.06 -4.30 -18.13
C SER A 63 5.53 -3.40 -17.00
N ILE A 64 5.10 -3.98 -15.89
CA ILE A 64 4.74 -3.22 -14.68
C ILE A 64 5.92 -2.38 -14.18
N ALA A 65 7.14 -2.94 -14.20
CA ALA A 65 8.34 -2.22 -13.78
C ALA A 65 8.57 -0.97 -14.65
N SER A 66 8.38 -1.09 -15.98
CA SER A 66 8.48 0.06 -16.88
C SER A 66 7.46 1.15 -16.54
N ILE A 67 6.26 0.78 -16.08
CA ILE A 67 5.22 1.74 -15.65
C ILE A 67 5.63 2.45 -14.35
N THR A 68 6.14 1.71 -13.36
CA THR A 68 6.58 2.29 -12.08
C THR A 68 7.75 3.25 -12.27
N ASP A 69 8.71 2.87 -13.10
CA ASP A 69 9.91 3.68 -13.35
C ASP A 69 9.54 4.96 -14.10
N PHE A 70 8.65 4.84 -15.09
CA PHE A 70 8.14 5.99 -15.83
C PHE A 70 7.32 6.91 -14.93
N SER A 71 6.49 6.38 -14.03
CA SER A 71 5.67 7.21 -13.15
C SER A 71 6.51 7.97 -12.11
N ALA A 72 7.54 7.32 -11.57
CA ALA A 72 8.49 7.94 -10.66
C ALA A 72 9.25 9.07 -11.38
N THR A 73 9.73 8.82 -12.60
CA THR A 73 10.53 9.80 -13.35
C THR A 73 9.70 10.96 -13.88
N LYS A 74 8.51 10.68 -14.46
CA LYS A 74 7.71 11.70 -15.15
C LYS A 74 6.78 12.49 -14.23
N TYR A 75 6.28 11.85 -13.17
CA TYR A 75 5.23 12.40 -12.30
C TYR A 75 5.64 12.50 -10.83
N ASP A 76 6.91 12.22 -10.48
CA ASP A 76 7.39 12.13 -9.09
C ASP A 76 6.47 11.25 -8.21
N THR A 77 5.94 10.18 -8.82
CA THR A 77 4.94 9.31 -8.20
C THR A 77 5.39 7.86 -8.27
N VAL A 78 5.75 7.33 -7.10
CA VAL A 78 6.02 5.90 -6.92
C VAL A 78 4.69 5.19 -6.76
N LEU A 79 4.30 4.43 -7.80
CA LEU A 79 3.08 3.65 -7.79
C LEU A 79 3.35 2.24 -7.27
N GLN A 80 2.44 1.70 -6.46
CA GLN A 80 2.56 0.31 -6.02
C GLN A 80 2.13 -0.64 -7.15
N THR A 81 2.83 -1.76 -7.27
CA THR A 81 2.53 -2.82 -8.25
C THR A 81 1.09 -3.34 -8.11
N SER A 82 0.57 -3.45 -6.88
CA SER A 82 -0.81 -3.87 -6.61
C SER A 82 -1.83 -2.89 -7.19
N GLU A 83 -1.59 -1.58 -7.07
CA GLU A 83 -2.45 -0.54 -7.62
C GLU A 83 -2.42 -0.54 -9.15
N ILE A 84 -1.23 -0.65 -9.74
CA ILE A 84 -1.05 -0.74 -11.19
C ILE A 84 -1.79 -1.96 -11.72
N SER A 85 -1.60 -3.12 -11.10
CA SER A 85 -2.23 -4.38 -11.52
C SER A 85 -3.75 -4.29 -11.52
N GLY A 86 -4.34 -3.68 -10.48
CA GLY A 86 -5.78 -3.48 -10.38
C GLY A 86 -6.33 -2.56 -11.49
N VAL A 87 -5.62 -1.49 -11.83
CA VAL A 87 -6.02 -0.57 -12.90
C VAL A 87 -5.83 -1.19 -14.28
N LEU A 88 -4.69 -1.85 -14.54
CA LEU A 88 -4.44 -2.55 -15.81
C LEU A 88 -5.50 -3.61 -16.07
N LEU A 89 -5.88 -4.39 -15.05
CA LEU A 89 -6.96 -5.38 -15.18
C LEU A 89 -8.28 -4.72 -15.58
N LYS A 90 -8.62 -3.55 -15.02
CA LYS A 90 -9.83 -2.80 -15.42
C LYS A 90 -9.74 -2.33 -16.87
N LEU A 91 -8.59 -1.80 -17.29
CA LEU A 91 -8.36 -1.32 -18.66
C LEU A 91 -8.44 -2.45 -19.69
N ILE A 92 -7.98 -3.65 -19.34
CA ILE A 92 -8.12 -4.85 -20.17
C ILE A 92 -9.58 -5.24 -20.30
N LYS A 93 -10.34 -5.24 -19.19
CA LYS A 93 -11.78 -5.57 -19.20
C LYS A 93 -12.62 -4.65 -20.08
N VAL A 94 -12.18 -3.39 -20.27
CA VAL A 94 -12.84 -2.42 -21.15
C VAL A 94 -12.19 -2.34 -22.54
N ASN A 95 -11.37 -3.35 -22.91
CA ASN A 95 -10.68 -3.43 -24.20
C ASN A 95 -9.83 -2.19 -24.56
N LYS A 96 -9.30 -1.48 -23.55
CA LYS A 96 -8.36 -0.36 -23.76
C LYS A 96 -6.90 -0.80 -23.72
N LEU A 97 -6.63 -1.96 -23.12
CA LEU A 97 -5.32 -2.59 -23.07
C LEU A 97 -5.44 -4.08 -23.38
N SER A 98 -4.39 -4.64 -23.95
CA SER A 98 -4.18 -6.07 -24.04
C SER A 98 -3.01 -6.47 -23.13
N ARG A 99 -2.99 -7.73 -22.70
CA ARG A 99 -1.92 -8.32 -21.92
C ARG A 99 -1.42 -9.57 -22.63
N VAL A 100 -0.12 -9.61 -22.90
CA VAL A 100 0.55 -10.75 -23.53
C VAL A 100 1.61 -11.28 -22.58
N LYS A 101 1.80 -12.60 -22.54
CA LYS A 101 2.91 -13.20 -21.80
C LYS A 101 4.15 -13.16 -22.70
N SER A 102 5.19 -12.47 -22.27
CA SER A 102 6.47 -12.47 -22.97
C SER A 102 7.14 -13.84 -22.83
N GLU A 103 7.60 -14.40 -23.94
CA GLU A 103 8.30 -15.69 -23.96
C GLU A 103 9.73 -15.59 -23.41
N GLU A 104 10.34 -14.41 -23.48
CA GLU A 104 11.72 -14.16 -23.05
C GLU A 104 11.88 -14.29 -21.53
N ASN A 105 10.96 -13.68 -20.77
CA ASN A 105 11.09 -13.55 -19.32
C ASN A 105 9.89 -14.11 -18.55
N ASN A 106 8.95 -14.75 -19.24
CA ASN A 106 7.70 -15.27 -18.67
C ASN A 106 6.85 -14.21 -17.93
N ARG A 107 7.10 -12.91 -18.15
CA ARG A 107 6.34 -11.82 -17.53
C ARG A 107 5.24 -11.33 -18.45
N TYR A 108 4.21 -10.77 -17.83
CA TYR A 108 3.16 -10.09 -18.57
C TYR A 108 3.61 -8.70 -19.01
N VAL A 109 3.41 -8.43 -20.29
CA VAL A 109 3.57 -7.12 -20.91
C VAL A 109 2.21 -6.62 -21.38
N TYR A 110 2.07 -5.31 -21.38
CA TYR A 110 0.83 -4.60 -21.66
C TYR A 110 1.06 -3.68 -22.85
N LEU A 111 0.11 -3.68 -23.76
CA LEU A 111 0.13 -2.88 -24.98
C LEU A 111 -1.30 -2.44 -25.31
N LYS A 112 -1.44 -1.35 -26.05
CA LYS A 112 -2.76 -1.02 -26.61
C LYS A 112 -3.17 -2.15 -27.55
N PRO A 113 -4.45 -2.56 -27.53
CA PRO A 113 -4.95 -3.40 -28.59
C PRO A 113 -4.71 -2.65 -29.90
N ALA A 114 -4.26 -3.34 -30.94
CA ALA A 114 -4.25 -2.78 -32.28
C ALA A 114 -5.71 -2.45 -32.61
N VAL A 115 -6.11 -1.20 -32.38
CA VAL A 115 -7.46 -0.77 -32.70
C VAL A 115 -7.52 -0.79 -34.22
N THR A 116 -8.23 -1.78 -34.74
CA THR A 116 -8.89 -1.74 -36.04
C THR A 116 -9.77 -0.50 -36.01
N THR A 117 -9.27 0.61 -36.54
CA THR A 117 -10.12 1.72 -36.97
C THR A 117 -11.08 1.13 -38.00
N ALA A 118 -12.32 0.87 -37.59
CA ALA A 118 -13.42 0.60 -38.51
C ALA A 118 -13.98 1.93 -39.02
#